data_AF-B8D2H2-F1
#
_entry.id   AF-B8D2H2-F1
#
_cell.length_a   1.000
_cell.length_b   1.000
_cell.length_c   1.000
_cell.angle_alpha   90.00
_cell.angle_beta   90.00
_cell.angle_gamma   90.00
#
_symmetry.space_group_name_H-M   'P 1'
#
loop_
_entity.id
_entity.type
_entity.pdbx_description
1 polymer ?
#
loop_
_entity_poly.entity_id
_entity_poly.type
_entity_poly.pdbx_seq_one_letter_code
_entity_poly.pdbx_strand_id
1 'polypeptide(L)'
;MSDLYNWNTTLVPLENMRPGDIIFYTSKEDDVTHGGLFVKWNDCDNFTYIHASAVYKQVITETWTVGEEKWGLKLVAGGRLKKFNKEENY
;
A
#
# COMPACT_ATOMS: atom_id res chain seq x y z
N MET A 1 12.12 1.00 2.42
CA MET A 1 10.82 0.27 2.43
C MET A 1 10.89 -1.00 1.59
N SER A 2 11.87 -1.11 0.70
CA SER A 2 12.10 -2.24 -0.21
C SER A 2 12.19 -3.61 0.50
N ASP A 3 12.79 -3.69 1.70
CA ASP A 3 12.85 -4.95 2.45
C ASP A 3 11.48 -5.45 2.94
N LEU A 4 10.63 -4.55 3.45
CA LEU A 4 9.28 -4.92 3.90
C LEU A 4 8.42 -5.39 2.73
N TYR A 5 8.52 -4.68 1.60
CA TYR A 5 7.82 -4.99 0.37
C TYR A 5 8.23 -6.37 -0.20
N ASN A 6 9.53 -6.57 -0.43
CA ASN A 6 10.03 -7.77 -1.10
C ASN A 6 9.98 -9.03 -0.22
N TRP A 7 10.16 -8.90 1.09
CA TRP A 7 10.35 -10.06 1.96
C TRP A 7 9.11 -10.38 2.80
N ASN A 8 8.39 -9.37 3.27
CA ASN A 8 7.31 -9.55 4.24
C ASN A 8 5.90 -9.51 3.62
N THR A 9 5.78 -9.20 2.34
CA THR A 9 4.49 -9.19 1.64
C THR A 9 4.46 -10.12 0.43
N THR A 10 3.27 -10.60 0.11
CA THR A 10 2.95 -11.22 -1.18
C THR A 10 2.19 -10.19 -2.00
N LEU A 11 2.63 -9.94 -3.23
CA LEU A 11 1.93 -9.02 -4.13
C LEU A 11 0.52 -9.54 -4.42
N VAL A 12 -0.44 -8.62 -4.43
CA VAL A 12 -1.84 -8.92 -4.70
C VAL A 12 -2.29 -8.04 -5.86
N PRO A 13 -2.99 -8.60 -6.87
CA PRO A 13 -3.65 -7.77 -7.88
C PRO A 13 -4.57 -6.75 -7.22
N LEU A 14 -4.62 -5.52 -7.75
CA LEU A 14 -5.34 -4.42 -7.10
C LEU A 14 -6.82 -4.76 -6.86
N GLU A 15 -7.46 -5.40 -7.84
CA GLU A 15 -8.84 -5.87 -7.77
C GLU A 15 -9.10 -6.90 -6.65
N ASN A 16 -8.05 -7.57 -6.16
CA ASN A 16 -8.11 -8.57 -5.08
C ASN A 16 -7.68 -8.02 -3.72
N MET A 17 -7.42 -6.71 -3.62
CA MET A 17 -7.10 -6.06 -2.36
C MET A 17 -8.27 -6.13 -1.39
N ARG A 18 -7.94 -6.29 -0.10
CA ARG A 18 -8.90 -6.31 0.99
C ARG A 18 -8.45 -5.41 2.14
N PRO A 19 -9.37 -4.97 3.03
CA PRO A 19 -9.02 -4.12 4.15
C PRO A 19 -7.82 -4.66 4.94
N GLY A 20 -6.82 -3.80 5.16
CA GLY A 20 -5.57 -4.13 5.87
C GLY A 20 -4.42 -4.60 4.98
N ASP A 21 -4.62 -4.82 3.68
CA ASP A 21 -3.51 -4.94 2.73
C ASP A 21 -2.73 -3.61 2.65
N ILE A 22 -1.46 -3.68 2.28
CA ILE A 22 -0.56 -2.53 2.18
C ILE A 22 -0.54 -2.01 0.75
N ILE A 23 -0.63 -0.70 0.60
CA ILE A 23 -0.40 0.01 -0.66
C ILE A 23 0.98 0.64 -0.66
N PHE A 24 1.67 0.53 -1.79
CA PHE A 24 3.00 1.05 -2.00
C PHE A 24 3.02 2.10 -3.10
N TYR A 25 3.68 3.21 -2.81
CA TYR A 25 3.89 4.32 -3.73
C TYR A 25 5.37 4.58 -3.95
N THR A 26 5.70 5.17 -5.10
CA THR A 26 7.03 5.68 -5.41
C THR A 26 7.01 7.16 -5.78
N SER A 27 8.08 7.88 -5.42
CA SER A 27 8.42 9.21 -5.93
C SER A 27 9.74 9.25 -6.73
N LYS A 28 10.36 8.10 -6.98
CA LYS A 28 11.62 7.94 -7.71
C LYS A 28 11.61 6.65 -8.53
N GLU A 29 12.35 6.61 -9.64
CA GLU A 29 12.53 5.33 -10.32
C GLU A 29 13.22 4.34 -9.37
N ASP A 30 12.65 3.13 -9.29
CA ASP A 30 13.15 1.93 -8.59
C ASP A 30 13.03 1.79 -7.06
N ASP A 31 12.41 2.74 -6.35
CA ASP A 31 12.25 2.63 -4.89
C ASP A 31 10.82 2.86 -4.39
N VAL A 32 10.34 1.99 -3.49
CA VAL A 32 9.12 2.28 -2.71
C VAL A 32 9.46 3.33 -1.64
N THR A 33 8.89 4.52 -1.78
CA THR A 33 9.16 5.68 -0.92
C THR A 33 8.06 5.98 0.08
N HIS A 34 6.85 5.44 -0.12
CA HIS A 34 5.71 5.69 0.73
C HIS A 34 4.74 4.50 0.75
N GLY A 35 3.92 4.41 1.78
CA GLY A 35 2.88 3.39 1.85
C GLY A 35 1.81 3.67 2.89
N GLY A 36 0.76 2.86 2.86
CA GLY A 36 -0.37 2.93 3.78
C GLY A 36 -1.20 1.65 3.75
N LEU A 37 -2.27 1.62 4.52
CA LEU A 37 -3.18 0.46 4.57
C LEU A 37 -4.41 0.73 3.73
N PHE A 38 -4.70 -0.16 2.80
CA PHE A 38 -5.93 -0.16 2.04
C PHE A 38 -7.13 -0.35 2.98
N VAL A 39 -8.13 0.50 2.83
CA VAL A 39 -9.37 0.47 3.61
C VAL A 39 -10.48 -0.17 2.79
N LYS A 40 -10.74 0.31 1.57
CA LYS A 40 -11.79 -0.22 0.69
C LYS A 40 -11.70 0.36 -0.73
N TRP A 41 -12.33 -0.33 -1.68
CA TRP A 41 -12.75 0.25 -2.96
C TRP A 41 -13.98 1.12 -2.75
N ASN A 42 -14.00 2.29 -3.40
CA ASN A 42 -15.17 3.16 -3.46
C ASN A 42 -15.97 2.91 -4.74
N ASP A 43 -15.27 2.58 -5.83
CA ASP A 43 -15.82 2.13 -7.11
C ASP A 43 -14.75 1.31 -7.86
N CYS A 44 -14.85 1.20 -9.19
CA CYS A 44 -13.92 0.41 -10.01
C CYS A 44 -12.48 0.95 -10.01
N ASP A 45 -12.29 2.26 -9.87
CA ASP A 45 -10.99 2.91 -10.05
C ASP A 45 -10.54 3.68 -8.81
N ASN A 46 -11.48 4.03 -7.92
CA ASN A 46 -11.19 4.80 -6.71
C ASN A 46 -11.14 3.91 -5.48
N PHE A 47 -10.10 4.09 -4.66
CA PHE A 47 -9.95 3.41 -3.38
C PHE A 47 -9.61 4.37 -2.26
N THR A 48 -9.96 4.01 -1.03
CA THR A 48 -9.54 4.70 0.19
C THR A 48 -8.46 3.92 0.90
N TYR A 49 -7.45 4.62 1.38
CA TYR A 49 -6.37 4.08 2.21
C TYR A 49 -6.07 5.03 3.37
N ILE A 50 -5.44 4.51 4.42
CA ILE A 50 -4.98 5.28 5.59
C ILE A 50 -3.46 5.31 5.62
N HIS A 51 -2.88 6.48 5.84
CA HIS A 51 -1.43 6.66 5.88
C HIS A 51 -1.00 7.85 6.75
N ALA A 52 0.26 7.86 7.16
CA ALA A 52 0.88 9.03 7.75
C ALA A 52 1.25 10.01 6.63
N SER A 53 0.59 11.16 6.56
CA SER A 53 0.82 12.15 5.51
C SER A 53 1.90 13.14 5.91
N ALA A 54 2.94 13.28 5.08
CA ALA A 54 3.93 14.34 5.23
C ALA A 54 3.34 15.74 4.94
N VAL A 55 2.38 15.83 4.01
CA VAL A 55 1.72 17.08 3.62
C VAL A 55 0.84 17.61 4.76
N TYR A 56 0.01 16.74 5.34
CA TYR A 56 -0.94 17.13 6.39
C TYR A 56 -0.40 16.97 7.82
N LYS A 57 0.82 16.41 7.98
CA LYS A 57 1.50 16.20 9.27
C LYS A 57 0.68 15.39 10.30
N GLN A 58 -0.17 14.50 9.81
CA GLN A 58 -1.01 13.62 10.63
C GLN A 58 -1.39 12.35 9.87
N VAL A 59 -1.95 11.37 10.58
CA VAL A 59 -2.54 10.19 9.96
C VAL A 59 -3.91 10.56 9.39
N ILE A 60 -4.11 10.31 8.11
CA ILE A 60 -5.38 10.61 7.41
C ILE A 60 -5.84 9.41 6.60
N THR A 61 -7.15 9.38 6.30
CA THR A 61 -7.70 8.59 5.19
C THR A 61 -7.81 9.46 3.95
N GLU A 62 -7.38 8.94 2.82
CA GLU A 62 -7.42 9.64 1.55
C GLU A 62 -7.97 8.71 0.45
N THR A 63 -8.62 9.29 -0.55
CA THR A 63 -9.09 8.59 -1.75
C THR A 63 -8.15 8.87 -2.91
N TRP A 64 -7.77 7.82 -3.63
CA TRP A 64 -6.91 7.86 -4.82
C TRP A 64 -7.56 7.09 -5.96
N THR A 65 -7.24 7.51 -7.18
CA THR A 65 -7.61 6.80 -8.42
C THR A 65 -6.45 5.90 -8.87
N VAL A 66 -6.74 4.70 -9.37
CA VAL A 66 -5.73 3.85 -10.01
C VAL A 66 -5.11 4.57 -11.20
N GLY A 67 -3.77 4.61 -11.26
CA GLY A 67 -3.02 5.31 -12.31
C GLY A 67 -2.86 6.82 -12.08
N GLU A 68 -3.44 7.38 -11.02
CA GLU A 68 -3.22 8.77 -10.63
C GLU A 68 -1.76 9.00 -10.20
N GLU A 69 -1.24 10.17 -10.55
CA GLU A 69 -0.01 10.73 -9.99
C GLU A 69 -0.36 11.96 -9.18
N LYS A 70 -0.02 11.95 -7.89
CA LYS A 70 -0.32 13.06 -6.98
C LYS A 70 0.92 13.40 -6.15
N TRP A 71 1.31 14.68 -6.16
CA TRP A 71 2.51 15.16 -5.46
C TRP A 71 3.81 14.41 -5.84
N GLY A 72 3.90 13.96 -7.10
CA GLY A 72 5.01 13.16 -7.59
C GLY A 72 5.04 11.74 -7.05
N LEU A 73 3.97 11.27 -6.39
CA LEU A 73 3.80 9.88 -5.97
C LEU A 73 2.93 9.12 -6.98
N LYS A 74 3.35 7.89 -7.31
CA LYS A 74 2.61 6.95 -8.16
C LYS A 74 2.37 5.65 -7.42
N LEU A 75 1.18 5.09 -7.57
CA LEU A 75 0.87 3.74 -7.10
C LEU A 75 1.72 2.73 -7.88
N VAL A 76 2.42 1.84 -7.18
CA VAL A 76 3.25 0.81 -7.83
C VAL A 76 2.77 -0.61 -7.54
N ALA A 77 2.22 -0.86 -6.35
CA ALA A 77 1.77 -2.20 -5.97
C ALA A 77 0.85 -2.20 -4.75
N GLY A 78 0.08 -3.27 -4.63
CA GLY A 78 -0.58 -3.72 -3.41
C GLY A 78 0.07 -5.01 -2.90
N GLY A 79 0.21 -5.17 -1.58
CA GLY A 79 0.79 -6.36 -0.99
C GLY A 79 0.13 -6.75 0.33
N ARG A 80 0.05 -8.05 0.57
CA ARG A 80 -0.53 -8.63 1.78
C ARG A 80 0.56 -9.19 2.67
N LEU A 81 0.54 -8.84 3.95
CA LEU A 81 1.52 -9.35 4.92
C LEU A 81 1.48 -10.88 4.99
N LYS A 82 2.68 -11.49 4.88
CA LYS A 82 2.87 -12.91 5.13
C LYS A 82 2.66 -13.18 6.62
N LYS A 83 1.87 -14.19 6.93
CA LYS A 83 1.73 -14.68 8.30
C LYS A 83 2.78 -15.75 8.52
N PHE A 84 3.60 -15.58 9.55
CA PHE A 84 4.42 -16.66 10.07
C PHE A 84 3.63 -17.33 11.20
N ASN A 85 3.21 -18.58 11.00
CA ASN A 85 2.65 -19.36 12.10
C ASN A 85 3.80 -19.76 13.02
N LYS A 86 3.67 -19.43 14.31
CA LYS A 86 4.70 -19.64 15.33
C LYS A 86 4.92 -21.13 15.69
N GLU A 87 4.18 -22.05 15.07
CA GLU A 87 4.15 -23.47 15.45
C GLU A 87 5.18 -24.35 14.73
N GLU A 88 5.92 -23.84 13.74
CA GLU A 88 6.85 -24.67 12.93
C GLU A 88 8.33 -24.58 13.34
N ASN A 89 8.65 -24.12 14.56
CA ASN A 89 10.05 -24.07 15.03
C ASN A 89 10.23 -24.60 16.46
N TYR A 90 9.94 -25.88 16.67
CA TYR A 90 10.45 -26.67 17.80
C TYR A 90 10.96 -28.02 17.31
#